data_AF-A0A944E892-F1
#
_entry.id   AF-A0A944E892-F1
#
_cell.length_a   1.000
_cell.length_b   1.000
_cell.length_c   1.000
_cell.angle_alpha   90.00
_cell.angle_beta   90.00
_cell.angle_gamma   90.00
#
_symmetry.space_group_name_H-M   'P 1'
#
loop_
_entity.id
_entity.type
_entity.pdbx_description
1 polymer ?
#
loop_
_entity_poly.entity_id
_entity_poly.type
_entity_poly.pdbx_seq_one_letter_code
_entity_poly.pdbx_strand_id
1 'polypeptide(L)'
;ELESARRETDALQRKLRSALSDVRRGEAALRKAEAELEGVRTAAAAEKAAALGESRRLKARLAEADAALEAGRRAVREGRSVEDMRLRLLLDTVLDAAQGLRRELALPPVSVHPADTVDAVEPGRMTPKDIATRALSETDPALLDQLLALPQAHLVVDGYNVTKTGYPTMPLDKQRLRLLGGLAMLAAQTGAEMTCVFDGAELAAPVLLAPPRGVRVLFSKPGVTADELIRQLVRAEPPGRPVVVVSTDREVADGVAKAGARPVASALLLKRLART
;
A
#
# COMPACT_ATOMS: atom_id res chain seq x y z
N GLU A 1 -16.44 -63.68 99.39
CA GLU A 1 -15.03 -63.26 99.25
C GLU A 1 -14.27 -64.09 98.22
N LEU A 2 -13.87 -65.34 98.50
CA LEU A 2 -13.09 -66.15 97.53
C LEU A 2 -13.75 -66.28 96.14
N GLU A 3 -15.08 -66.41 96.05
CA GLU A 3 -15.77 -66.44 94.75
C GLU A 3 -15.82 -65.09 94.03
N SER A 4 -15.97 -63.96 94.73
CA SER A 4 -16.01 -62.65 94.08
C SER A 4 -14.63 -62.30 93.51
N ALA A 5 -13.56 -62.56 94.27
CA ALA A 5 -12.18 -62.42 93.80
C ALA A 5 -11.89 -63.26 92.55
N ARG A 6 -12.39 -64.51 92.47
CA ARG A 6 -12.27 -65.34 91.26
C ARG A 6 -13.02 -64.72 90.07
N ARG A 7 -14.28 -64.30 90.25
CA ARG A 7 -15.11 -63.68 89.19
C ARG A 7 -14.48 -62.38 88.67
N GLU A 8 -13.87 -61.59 89.55
CA GLU A 8 -13.11 -60.38 89.21
C GLU A 8 -11.82 -60.71 88.45
N THR A 9 -11.06 -61.72 88.90
CA THR A 9 -9.85 -62.19 88.20
C THR A 9 -10.18 -62.62 86.77
N ASP A 10 -11.25 -63.41 86.58
CA ASP A 10 -11.73 -63.82 85.26
C ASP A 10 -12.19 -62.63 84.40
N ALA A 11 -12.82 -61.62 85.02
CA ALA A 11 -13.24 -60.40 84.32
C ALA A 11 -12.04 -59.56 83.87
N LEU A 12 -11.01 -59.45 84.70
CA LEU A 12 -9.74 -58.79 84.35
C LEU A 12 -9.00 -59.55 83.25
N GLN A 13 -8.94 -60.90 83.33
CA GLN A 13 -8.37 -61.72 82.25
C GLN A 13 -9.14 -61.57 80.93
N ARG A 14 -10.48 -61.51 80.95
CA ARG A 14 -11.30 -61.24 79.76
C ARG A 14 -11.01 -59.85 79.18
N LYS A 15 -10.93 -58.81 80.02
CA LYS A 15 -10.57 -57.44 79.61
C LYS A 15 -9.17 -57.39 78.99
N LEU A 16 -8.18 -58.03 79.61
CA LEU A 16 -6.80 -58.10 79.10
C LEU A 16 -6.73 -58.84 77.75
N ARG A 17 -7.45 -59.97 77.60
CA ARG A 17 -7.54 -60.69 76.33
C ARG A 17 -8.22 -59.87 75.22
N SER A 18 -9.22 -59.04 75.54
CA SER A 18 -9.77 -58.07 74.59
C SER A 18 -8.71 -57.05 74.21
N ALA A 19 -8.15 -56.32 75.18
CA ALA A 19 -7.18 -55.25 74.93
C ALA A 19 -5.97 -55.72 74.11
N LEU A 20 -5.46 -56.94 74.34
CA LEU A 20 -4.39 -57.53 73.52
C LEU A 20 -4.84 -57.89 72.10
N SER A 21 -6.10 -58.29 71.90
CA SER A 21 -6.70 -58.47 70.57
C SER A 21 -6.92 -57.13 69.85
N ASP A 22 -7.32 -56.10 70.59
CA ASP A 22 -7.56 -54.76 70.10
C ASP A 22 -6.25 -54.07 69.67
N VAL A 23 -5.18 -54.20 70.47
CA VAL A 23 -3.82 -53.77 70.11
C VAL A 23 -3.32 -54.52 68.87
N ARG A 24 -3.44 -55.85 68.80
CA ARG A 24 -3.03 -56.63 67.61
C ARG A 24 -3.79 -56.25 66.34
N ARG A 25 -5.07 -55.90 66.46
CA ARG A 25 -5.86 -55.36 65.33
C ARG A 25 -5.38 -53.97 64.93
N GLY A 26 -5.03 -53.12 65.90
CA GLY A 26 -4.40 -51.82 65.66
C GLY A 26 -3.05 -51.92 64.94
N GLU A 27 -2.16 -52.80 65.40
CA GLU A 27 -0.87 -53.10 64.77
C GLU A 27 -1.03 -53.61 63.32
N ALA A 28 -1.99 -54.51 63.09
CA ALA A 28 -2.27 -55.04 61.76
C ALA A 28 -2.85 -53.97 60.82
N ALA A 29 -3.74 -53.10 61.33
CA ALA A 29 -4.28 -51.97 60.57
C ALA A 29 -3.21 -50.92 60.26
N LEU A 30 -2.31 -50.63 61.21
CA LEU A 30 -1.18 -49.71 61.00
C LEU A 30 -0.24 -50.23 59.91
N ARG A 31 0.22 -51.49 60.01
CA ARG A 31 1.09 -52.10 58.98
C ARG A 31 0.46 -52.11 57.59
N LYS A 32 -0.87 -52.30 57.52
CA LYS A 32 -1.60 -52.19 56.25
C LYS A 32 -1.57 -50.75 55.73
N ALA A 33 -1.88 -49.77 56.55
CA ALA A 33 -1.87 -48.35 56.16
C ALA A 33 -0.46 -47.86 55.78
N GLU A 34 0.59 -48.35 56.43
CA GLU A 34 1.99 -48.08 56.08
C GLU A 34 2.33 -48.64 54.68
N ALA A 35 1.91 -49.87 54.37
CA ALA A 35 2.12 -50.48 53.06
C ALA A 35 1.32 -49.77 51.95
N GLU A 36 0.07 -49.36 52.21
CA GLU A 36 -0.75 -48.57 51.29
C GLU A 36 -0.14 -47.17 51.05
N LEU A 37 0.37 -46.51 52.11
CA LEU A 37 1.05 -45.22 52.02
C LEU A 37 2.34 -45.29 51.18
N GLU A 38 3.14 -46.34 51.34
CA GLU A 38 4.38 -46.50 50.56
C GLU A 38 4.10 -46.91 49.11
N GLY A 39 3.01 -47.66 48.85
CA GLY A 39 2.49 -47.87 47.50
C GLY A 39 2.07 -46.57 46.81
N VAL A 40 1.37 -45.68 47.50
CA VAL A 40 0.99 -44.35 46.98
C VAL A 40 2.22 -43.47 46.75
N ARG A 41 3.19 -43.46 47.67
CA ARG A 41 4.46 -42.70 47.52
C ARG A 41 5.28 -43.15 46.33
N THR A 42 5.45 -44.45 46.15
CA THR A 42 6.24 -45.01 45.03
C THR A 42 5.56 -44.75 43.68
N ALA A 43 4.23 -44.88 43.60
CA ALA A 43 3.46 -44.48 42.42
C ALA A 43 3.61 -42.99 42.08
N ALA A 44 3.41 -42.10 43.06
CA ALA A 44 3.54 -40.65 42.87
C ALA A 44 4.98 -40.22 42.52
N ALA A 45 6.00 -40.92 43.03
CA ALA A 45 7.39 -40.70 42.66
C ALA A 45 7.67 -41.09 41.20
N ALA A 46 7.11 -42.21 40.73
CA ALA A 46 7.23 -42.66 39.34
C ALA A 46 6.50 -41.71 38.36
N GLU A 47 5.28 -41.28 38.68
CA GLU A 47 4.53 -40.31 37.89
C GLU A 47 5.27 -38.96 37.79
N LYS A 48 5.78 -38.46 38.93
CA LYS A 48 6.60 -37.23 38.97
C LYS A 48 7.88 -37.37 38.13
N ALA A 49 8.52 -38.54 38.14
CA ALA A 49 9.71 -38.80 37.33
C ALA A 49 9.38 -38.80 35.82
N ALA A 50 8.25 -39.42 35.43
CA ALA A 50 7.77 -39.40 34.05
C ALA A 50 7.45 -37.96 33.58
N ALA A 51 6.65 -37.21 34.34
CA ALA A 51 6.28 -35.83 34.01
C ALA A 51 7.50 -34.89 33.92
N LEU A 52 8.51 -35.08 34.78
CA LEU A 52 9.79 -34.34 34.67
C LEU A 52 10.59 -34.75 33.43
N GLY A 53 10.56 -36.03 33.03
CA GLY A 53 11.15 -36.52 31.79
C GLY A 53 10.49 -35.92 30.55
N GLU A 54 9.16 -35.87 30.53
CA GLU A 54 8.38 -35.24 29.45
C GLU A 54 8.60 -33.73 29.39
N SER A 55 8.58 -33.03 30.53
CA SER A 55 8.88 -31.59 30.59
C SER A 55 10.28 -31.28 30.02
N ARG A 56 11.29 -32.13 30.29
CA ARG A 56 12.64 -32.00 29.69
C ARG A 56 12.61 -32.23 28.17
N ARG A 57 11.92 -33.27 27.69
CA ARG A 57 11.77 -33.57 26.25
C ARG A 57 11.06 -32.45 25.49
N LEU A 58 9.99 -31.89 26.06
CA LEU A 58 9.23 -30.79 25.46
C LEU A 58 10.07 -29.50 25.42
N LYS A 59 10.81 -29.18 26.48
CA LYS A 59 11.74 -28.03 26.50
C LYS A 59 12.86 -28.16 25.48
N ALA A 60 13.41 -29.37 25.28
CA ALA A 60 14.41 -29.62 24.25
C ALA A 60 13.85 -29.38 22.84
N ARG A 61 12.66 -29.94 22.52
CA ARG A 61 11.98 -29.72 21.24
C ARG A 61 11.61 -28.25 20.99
N LEU A 62 11.22 -27.51 22.02
CA LEU A 62 10.94 -26.07 21.91
C LEU A 62 12.22 -25.30 21.54
N ALA A 63 13.33 -25.52 22.23
CA ALA A 63 14.60 -24.87 21.94
C ALA A 63 15.15 -25.22 20.54
N GLU A 64 14.93 -26.46 20.06
CA GLU A 64 15.25 -26.89 18.70
C GLU A 64 14.39 -26.16 17.65
N ALA A 65 13.09 -26.03 17.88
CA ALA A 65 12.18 -25.29 17.00
C ALA A 65 12.49 -23.78 16.97
N ASP A 66 12.78 -23.16 18.12
CA ASP A 66 13.17 -21.75 18.22
C ASP A 66 14.49 -21.49 17.49
N ALA A 67 15.48 -22.39 17.62
CA ALA A 67 16.74 -22.30 16.89
C ALA A 67 16.54 -22.41 15.37
N ALA A 68 15.68 -23.32 14.91
CA ALA A 68 15.33 -23.46 13.49
C ALA A 68 14.60 -22.22 12.95
N LEU A 69 13.68 -21.63 13.72
CA LEU A 69 12.99 -20.38 13.37
C LEU A 69 13.98 -19.20 13.27
N GLU A 70 14.92 -19.06 14.20
CA GLU A 70 15.93 -17.99 14.13
C GLU A 70 17.00 -18.21 13.06
N ALA A 71 17.25 -19.46 12.63
CA ALA A 71 18.05 -19.74 11.45
C ALA A 71 17.32 -19.32 10.17
N GLY A 72 16.04 -19.72 10.00
CA GLY A 72 15.21 -19.32 8.86
C GLY A 72 15.01 -17.81 8.77
N ARG A 73 14.79 -17.13 9.90
CA ARG A 73 14.71 -15.66 9.99
C ARG A 73 16.01 -14.95 9.61
N ARG A 74 17.18 -15.59 9.75
CA ARG A 74 18.46 -15.05 9.28
C ARG A 74 18.62 -15.24 7.78
N ALA A 75 18.44 -16.47 7.28
CA ALA A 75 18.50 -16.78 5.85
C ALA A 75 17.57 -15.91 4.99
N VAL A 76 16.34 -15.61 5.45
CA VAL A 76 15.40 -14.73 4.73
C VAL A 76 15.86 -13.25 4.75
N ARG A 77 16.53 -12.78 5.81
CA ARG A 77 17.10 -11.42 5.87
C ARG A 77 18.32 -11.29 4.96
N GLU A 78 19.18 -12.31 4.93
CA GLU A 78 20.38 -12.37 4.08
C GLU A 78 20.03 -12.53 2.59
N GLY A 79 19.02 -13.35 2.26
CA GLY A 79 18.50 -13.43 0.90
C GLY A 79 17.97 -12.10 0.39
N ARG A 80 17.13 -11.41 1.20
CA ARG A 80 16.61 -10.08 0.86
C ARG A 80 17.70 -9.03 0.70
N SER A 81 18.72 -8.99 1.56
CA SER A 81 19.77 -7.98 1.42
C SER A 81 20.64 -8.19 0.18
N VAL A 82 20.79 -9.44 -0.31
CA VAL A 82 21.41 -9.73 -1.61
C VAL A 82 20.50 -9.34 -2.77
N GLU A 83 19.19 -9.57 -2.67
CA GLU A 83 18.20 -9.13 -3.67
C GLU A 83 18.13 -7.60 -3.77
N ASP A 84 18.06 -6.90 -2.64
CA ASP A 84 18.08 -5.43 -2.55
C ASP A 84 19.38 -4.84 -3.12
N MET A 85 20.54 -5.43 -2.79
CA MET A 85 21.84 -5.03 -3.34
C MET A 85 21.89 -5.22 -4.86
N ARG A 86 21.36 -6.33 -5.37
CA ARG A 86 21.29 -6.61 -6.81
C ARG A 86 20.33 -5.67 -7.53
N LEU A 87 19.16 -5.38 -6.95
CA LEU A 87 18.20 -4.42 -7.48
C LEU A 87 18.84 -3.02 -7.58
N ARG A 88 19.54 -2.59 -6.52
CA ARG A 88 20.26 -1.32 -6.51
C ARG A 88 21.35 -1.27 -7.59
N LEU A 89 22.20 -2.29 -7.68
CA LEU A 89 23.26 -2.36 -8.70
C LEU A 89 22.69 -2.26 -10.13
N LEU A 90 21.56 -2.93 -10.39
CA LEU A 90 20.87 -2.86 -11.69
C LEU A 90 20.27 -1.47 -11.95
N LEU A 91 19.68 -0.82 -10.94
CA LEU A 91 19.15 0.54 -11.05
C LEU A 91 20.26 1.57 -11.30
N ASP A 92 21.34 1.51 -10.52
CA ASP A 92 22.52 2.38 -10.67
C ASP A 92 23.12 2.19 -12.09
N THR A 93 23.22 0.96 -12.59
CA THR A 93 23.66 0.66 -13.97
C THR A 93 22.74 1.28 -15.04
N VAL A 94 21.42 1.28 -14.84
CA VAL A 94 20.45 1.90 -15.77
C VAL A 94 20.57 3.43 -15.75
N LEU A 95 20.79 4.02 -14.57
CA LEU A 95 21.00 5.48 -14.42
C LEU A 95 22.32 5.93 -15.08
N ASP A 96 23.40 5.17 -14.91
CA ASP A 96 24.68 5.45 -15.57
C ASP A 96 24.60 5.25 -17.09
N ALA A 97 23.90 4.22 -17.56
CA ALA A 97 23.65 4.02 -18.99
C ALA A 97 22.83 5.17 -19.61
N ALA A 98 21.82 5.69 -18.90
CA ALA A 98 21.04 6.84 -19.35
C ALA A 98 21.86 8.14 -19.37
N GLN A 99 22.74 8.36 -18.38
CA GLN A 99 23.68 9.48 -18.36
C GLN A 99 24.71 9.39 -19.49
N GLY A 100 25.27 8.21 -19.72
CA GLY A 100 26.18 7.92 -20.82
C GLY A 100 25.53 8.18 -22.18
N LEU A 101 24.33 7.64 -22.42
CA LEU A 101 23.58 7.87 -23.64
C LEU A 101 23.29 9.36 -23.88
N ARG A 102 22.92 10.12 -22.84
CA ARG A 102 22.71 11.57 -22.94
C ARG A 102 24.00 12.32 -23.32
N ARG A 103 25.15 11.89 -22.80
CA ARG A 103 26.48 12.45 -23.11
C ARG A 103 26.89 12.16 -24.55
N GLU A 104 26.82 10.89 -24.99
CA GLU A 104 27.23 10.48 -26.33
C GLU A 104 26.33 11.05 -27.44
N LEU A 105 25.02 11.17 -27.18
CA LEU A 105 24.09 11.85 -28.09
C LEU A 105 24.18 13.40 -28.01
N ALA A 106 25.05 13.94 -27.15
CA ALA A 106 25.25 15.38 -26.92
C ALA A 106 23.96 16.18 -26.68
N LEU A 107 22.93 15.56 -26.09
CA LEU A 107 21.59 16.15 -26.03
C LEU A 107 21.55 17.38 -25.11
N PRO A 108 21.27 18.58 -25.64
CA PRO A 108 21.12 19.78 -24.81
C PRO A 108 19.93 19.61 -23.85
N PRO A 109 19.91 20.36 -22.74
CA PRO A 109 18.76 20.35 -21.84
C PRO A 109 17.47 20.70 -22.59
N VAL A 110 16.47 19.90 -22.27
CA VAL A 110 15.03 19.98 -22.57
C VAL A 110 14.56 21.41 -22.97
N SER A 111 14.39 21.62 -24.29
CA SER A 111 13.70 22.77 -24.92
C SER A 111 13.07 22.51 -26.32
N VAL A 112 12.40 21.37 -26.67
CA VAL A 112 11.70 21.05 -28.00
C VAL A 112 10.42 20.03 -28.10
N HIS A 113 9.11 20.00 -27.67
CA HIS A 113 8.02 20.47 -26.68
C HIS A 113 6.77 20.56 -27.53
N PRO A 114 6.30 19.42 -28.05
CA PRO A 114 5.45 19.45 -29.22
C PRO A 114 4.15 20.21 -29.06
N ALA A 115 3.60 20.32 -27.85
CA ALA A 115 2.48 21.20 -27.58
C ALA A 115 2.72 22.66 -28.01
N ASP A 116 3.87 23.29 -27.68
CA ASP A 116 4.25 24.63 -28.20
C ASP A 116 4.76 24.58 -29.68
N THR A 117 4.58 23.45 -30.36
CA THR A 117 4.76 23.32 -31.82
C THR A 117 3.44 23.09 -32.56
N VAL A 118 2.32 22.93 -31.83
CA VAL A 118 0.98 22.90 -32.41
C VAL A 118 0.51 24.32 -32.68
N ASP A 119 -0.09 24.53 -33.85
CA ASP A 119 -0.48 25.84 -34.34
C ASP A 119 -1.79 26.35 -33.69
N ALA A 120 -1.73 26.62 -32.38
CA ALA A 120 -2.78 27.22 -31.56
C ALA A 120 -2.62 28.74 -31.43
N VAL A 121 -3.57 29.41 -30.76
CA VAL A 121 -3.42 30.83 -30.39
C VAL A 121 -2.68 30.92 -29.05
N GLU A 122 -1.36 31.08 -29.10
CA GLU A 122 -0.47 31.11 -27.92
C GLU A 122 0.14 32.49 -27.62
N PRO A 123 0.40 32.80 -26.34
CA PRO A 123 1.60 33.49 -25.91
C PRO A 123 2.73 32.44 -25.74
N GLY A 124 3.57 32.24 -26.78
CA GLY A 124 4.64 31.22 -26.78
C GLY A 124 5.80 31.49 -25.79
N ARG A 125 6.81 30.63 -25.63
CA ARG A 125 7.29 29.47 -26.43
C ARG A 125 8.18 28.56 -25.51
N MET A 126 8.10 27.22 -25.64
CA MET A 126 9.23 26.23 -25.65
C MET A 126 9.71 25.46 -24.37
N THR A 127 10.04 24.12 -24.29
CA THR A 127 9.72 22.81 -25.00
C THR A 127 10.52 21.51 -24.30
N PRO A 128 10.78 20.08 -24.50
CA PRO A 128 10.57 18.72 -25.25
C PRO A 128 10.04 17.35 -24.59
N LYS A 129 10.08 16.25 -25.40
CA LYS A 129 9.72 14.77 -25.34
C LYS A 129 10.56 13.89 -24.33
N ASP A 130 10.37 12.60 -23.93
CA ASP A 130 9.54 11.35 -24.23
C ASP A 130 9.40 10.42 -22.93
N ILE A 131 8.98 9.11 -22.69
CA ILE A 131 8.71 7.76 -23.31
C ILE A 131 7.56 6.95 -22.53
N ALA A 132 7.05 5.78 -23.02
CA ALA A 132 5.67 5.18 -22.98
C ALA A 132 5.12 4.16 -21.91
N THR A 133 3.76 4.04 -21.89
CA THR A 133 2.86 2.83 -21.82
C THR A 133 2.03 2.43 -20.54
N ARG A 134 0.85 1.84 -20.83
CA ARG A 134 -0.11 0.98 -20.05
C ARG A 134 -0.97 1.56 -18.92
N ALA A 135 -2.26 1.17 -18.90
CA ALA A 135 -3.35 1.72 -18.07
C ALA A 135 -4.05 0.66 -17.18
N LEU A 136 -4.78 1.11 -16.14
CA LEU A 136 -5.67 0.33 -15.27
C LEU A 136 -6.63 1.26 -14.49
N SER A 137 -7.91 0.87 -14.32
CA SER A 137 -8.94 1.45 -13.41
C SER A 137 -9.38 2.92 -13.59
N GLU A 138 -10.56 3.15 -14.18
CA GLU A 138 -11.11 4.49 -14.50
C GLU A 138 -11.69 5.30 -13.31
N THR A 139 -11.54 4.88 -12.05
CA THR A 139 -12.29 5.52 -10.93
C THR A 139 -11.48 5.83 -9.66
N ASP A 140 -10.18 5.54 -9.62
CA ASP A 140 -9.33 5.89 -8.47
C ASP A 140 -8.62 7.25 -8.67
N PRO A 141 -8.84 8.27 -7.81
CA PRO A 141 -8.05 9.49 -7.83
C PRO A 141 -6.55 9.26 -7.63
N ALA A 142 -6.14 8.20 -6.93
CA ALA A 142 -4.72 7.87 -6.75
C ALA A 142 -4.04 7.45 -8.07
N LEU A 143 -4.80 7.00 -9.09
CA LEU A 143 -4.26 6.83 -10.44
C LEU A 143 -3.81 8.17 -11.01
N LEU A 144 -4.62 9.23 -10.90
CA LEU A 144 -4.25 10.55 -11.42
C LEU A 144 -3.00 11.09 -10.69
N ASP A 145 -2.90 10.90 -9.38
CA ASP A 145 -1.69 11.24 -8.62
C ASP A 145 -0.47 10.42 -9.09
N GLN A 146 -0.61 9.11 -9.33
CA GLN A 146 0.47 8.26 -9.88
C GLN A 146 0.89 8.68 -11.31
N LEU A 147 -0.06 9.08 -12.15
CA LEU A 147 0.22 9.54 -13.52
C LEU A 147 0.96 10.89 -13.54
N LEU A 148 0.56 11.82 -12.66
CA LEU A 148 1.21 13.13 -12.54
C LEU A 148 2.55 13.08 -11.81
N ALA A 149 2.81 12.01 -11.05
CA ALA A 149 4.12 11.73 -10.45
C ALA A 149 5.14 11.11 -11.44
N LEU A 150 4.74 10.80 -12.68
CA LEU A 150 5.68 10.34 -13.71
C LEU A 150 6.56 11.52 -14.19
N PRO A 151 7.87 11.30 -14.40
CA PRO A 151 8.77 12.37 -14.83
C PRO A 151 8.35 12.94 -16.19
N GLN A 152 8.30 14.27 -16.29
CA GLN A 152 7.89 15.01 -17.49
C GLN A 152 6.45 14.72 -17.96
N ALA A 153 5.56 14.22 -17.08
CA ALA A 153 4.14 14.05 -17.39
C ALA A 153 3.48 15.34 -17.91
N HIS A 154 2.49 15.19 -18.79
CA HIS A 154 1.77 16.28 -19.44
C HIS A 154 0.27 16.08 -19.29
N LEU A 155 -0.40 17.01 -18.61
CA LEU A 155 -1.84 17.01 -18.39
C LEU A 155 -2.53 17.97 -19.36
N VAL A 156 -3.15 17.43 -20.41
CA VAL A 156 -4.05 18.18 -21.29
C VAL A 156 -5.46 18.13 -20.70
N VAL A 157 -6.10 19.28 -20.54
CA VAL A 157 -7.40 19.43 -19.89
C VAL A 157 -8.37 20.09 -20.84
N ASP A 158 -9.45 19.39 -21.16
CA ASP A 158 -10.62 19.93 -21.83
C ASP A 158 -11.37 20.85 -20.86
N GLY A 159 -11.12 22.14 -21.02
CA GLY A 159 -11.54 23.17 -20.08
C GLY A 159 -13.04 23.20 -19.91
N TYR A 160 -13.80 23.28 -21.00
CA TYR A 160 -15.26 23.42 -20.91
C TYR A 160 -15.96 22.13 -20.49
N ASN A 161 -15.51 20.94 -20.90
CA ASN A 161 -16.10 19.70 -20.37
C ASN A 161 -15.81 19.53 -18.86
N VAL A 162 -14.63 19.93 -18.37
CA VAL A 162 -14.34 19.96 -16.93
C VAL A 162 -15.19 21.01 -16.20
N THR A 163 -15.32 22.23 -16.72
CA THR A 163 -16.04 23.30 -16.02
C THR A 163 -17.56 23.09 -16.00
N LYS A 164 -18.14 22.66 -17.13
CA LYS A 164 -19.57 22.33 -17.25
C LYS A 164 -19.93 21.12 -16.37
N THR A 165 -19.01 20.18 -16.15
CA THR A 165 -19.18 19.08 -15.18
C THR A 165 -19.08 19.56 -13.72
N GLY A 166 -18.13 20.44 -13.41
CA GLY A 166 -17.76 20.77 -12.02
C GLY A 166 -18.52 21.92 -11.37
N TYR A 167 -18.92 22.93 -12.14
CA TYR A 167 -19.55 24.16 -11.63
C TYR A 167 -20.38 24.87 -12.72
N PRO A 168 -21.38 24.19 -13.31
CA PRO A 168 -22.16 24.69 -14.46
C PRO A 168 -22.93 25.98 -14.20
N THR A 169 -23.24 26.29 -12.93
CA THR A 169 -24.00 27.48 -12.53
C THR A 169 -23.17 28.77 -12.45
N MET A 170 -21.85 28.70 -12.64
CA MET A 170 -20.98 29.89 -12.64
C MET A 170 -20.88 30.51 -14.04
N PRO A 171 -20.73 31.85 -14.18
CA PRO A 171 -20.40 32.50 -15.45
C PRO A 171 -19.07 31.99 -16.02
N LEU A 172 -18.95 31.86 -17.35
CA LEU A 172 -17.80 31.22 -18.02
C LEU A 172 -16.43 31.79 -17.61
N ASP A 173 -16.31 33.09 -17.33
CA ASP A 173 -15.06 33.69 -16.86
C ASP A 173 -14.65 33.18 -15.48
N LYS A 174 -15.62 33.07 -14.56
CA LYS A 174 -15.42 32.51 -13.22
C LYS A 174 -15.19 30.99 -13.28
N GLN A 175 -15.81 30.29 -14.23
CA GLN A 175 -15.52 28.89 -14.52
C GLN A 175 -14.03 28.72 -14.88
N ARG A 176 -13.55 29.48 -15.88
CA ARG A 176 -12.16 29.41 -16.38
C ARG A 176 -11.15 29.75 -15.29
N LEU A 177 -11.34 30.87 -14.57
CA LEU A 177 -10.47 31.27 -13.47
C LEU A 177 -10.41 30.21 -12.35
N ARG A 178 -11.53 29.57 -12.02
CA ARG A 178 -11.58 28.49 -11.01
C ARG A 178 -10.82 27.24 -11.45
N LEU A 179 -10.91 26.85 -12.72
CA LEU A 179 -10.13 25.73 -13.26
C LEU A 179 -8.64 26.02 -13.23
N LEU A 180 -8.23 27.18 -13.76
CA LEU A 180 -6.83 27.57 -13.90
C LEU A 180 -6.13 27.73 -12.54
N GLY A 181 -6.81 28.27 -11.52
CA GLY A 181 -6.27 28.34 -10.17
C GLY A 181 -6.00 26.96 -9.56
N GLY A 182 -6.93 26.02 -9.72
CA GLY A 182 -6.75 24.63 -9.27
C GLY A 182 -5.62 23.91 -10.01
N LEU A 183 -5.54 24.06 -11.33
CA LEU A 183 -4.45 23.50 -12.14
C LEU A 183 -3.09 24.08 -11.75
N ALA A 184 -2.99 25.37 -11.43
CA ALA A 184 -1.74 25.98 -11.00
C ALA A 184 -1.23 25.42 -9.66
N MET A 185 -2.14 25.17 -8.71
CA MET A 185 -1.81 24.49 -7.45
C MET A 185 -1.36 23.03 -7.71
N LEU A 186 -2.02 22.32 -8.63
CA LEU A 186 -1.66 20.94 -8.97
C LEU A 186 -0.31 20.86 -9.72
N ALA A 187 -0.02 21.80 -10.63
CA ALA A 187 1.27 21.94 -11.30
C ALA A 187 2.39 22.24 -10.29
N ALA A 188 2.16 23.15 -9.33
CA ALA A 188 3.12 23.46 -8.27
C ALA A 188 3.39 22.28 -7.32
N GLN A 189 2.42 21.37 -7.14
CA GLN A 189 2.58 20.16 -6.32
C GLN A 189 3.27 19.00 -7.04
N THR A 190 3.05 18.85 -8.35
CA THR A 190 3.46 17.66 -9.13
C THR A 190 4.66 17.90 -10.03
N GLY A 191 4.91 19.15 -10.43
CA GLY A 191 5.91 19.48 -11.46
C GLY A 191 5.52 19.04 -12.88
N ALA A 192 4.32 18.47 -13.07
CA ALA A 192 3.81 18.08 -14.38
C ALA A 192 3.46 19.31 -15.23
N GLU A 193 3.71 19.22 -16.53
CA GLU A 193 3.28 20.25 -17.47
C GLU A 193 1.75 20.22 -17.58
N MET A 194 1.08 21.38 -17.53
CA MET A 194 -0.38 21.45 -17.63
C MET A 194 -0.83 22.35 -18.78
N THR A 195 -1.87 21.93 -19.48
CA THR A 195 -2.43 22.64 -20.64
C THR A 195 -3.94 22.63 -20.57
N CYS A 196 -4.55 23.79 -20.36
CA CYS A 196 -5.99 23.94 -20.39
C CYS A 196 -6.42 24.42 -21.78
N VAL A 197 -7.18 23.60 -22.50
CA VAL A 197 -7.72 23.91 -23.83
C VAL A 197 -9.17 24.36 -23.68
N PHE A 198 -9.51 25.50 -24.26
CA PHE A 198 -10.89 26.00 -24.34
C PHE A 198 -11.30 26.15 -25.81
N ASP A 199 -12.60 25.97 -26.08
CA ASP A 199 -13.15 26.21 -27.41
C ASP A 199 -13.16 27.72 -27.73
N GLY A 200 -12.57 28.10 -28.86
CA GLY A 200 -12.55 29.48 -29.34
C GLY A 200 -13.92 29.98 -29.83
N ALA A 201 -14.85 29.09 -30.17
CA ALA A 201 -16.19 29.46 -30.63
C ALA A 201 -17.08 30.06 -29.52
N GLU A 202 -16.78 29.80 -28.24
CA GLU A 202 -17.46 30.43 -27.09
C GLU A 202 -16.85 31.81 -26.71
N LEU A 203 -15.86 32.33 -27.47
CA LEU A 203 -15.24 33.63 -27.23
C LEU A 203 -15.93 34.77 -28.00
N ALA A 204 -16.67 35.63 -27.29
CA ALA A 204 -17.22 36.87 -27.86
C ALA A 204 -16.17 37.99 -28.10
N ALA A 205 -14.97 37.86 -27.52
CA ALA A 205 -13.87 38.82 -27.64
C ALA A 205 -12.52 38.15 -27.29
N PRO A 206 -11.36 38.74 -27.68
CA PRO A 206 -10.05 38.28 -27.22
C PRO A 206 -9.93 38.38 -25.69
N VAL A 207 -9.76 37.24 -25.02
CA VAL A 207 -9.74 37.18 -23.55
C VAL A 207 -8.32 37.35 -23.02
N LEU A 208 -8.07 38.50 -22.38
CA LEU A 208 -6.83 38.81 -21.67
C LEU A 208 -6.73 38.08 -20.33
N LEU A 209 -6.68 36.75 -20.37
CA LEU A 209 -6.29 35.91 -19.24
C LEU A 209 -4.77 35.85 -19.16
N ALA A 210 -4.19 36.37 -18.07
CA ALA A 210 -2.83 36.04 -17.70
C ALA A 210 -2.80 34.59 -17.16
N PRO A 211 -2.14 33.63 -17.85
CA PRO A 211 -2.10 32.25 -17.39
C PRO A 211 -1.31 32.16 -16.07
N PRO A 212 -1.79 31.41 -15.06
CA PRO A 212 -1.04 31.22 -13.83
C PRO A 212 0.20 30.35 -14.10
N ARG A 213 1.29 30.60 -13.34
CA ARG A 213 2.57 29.91 -13.53
C ARG A 213 2.39 28.38 -13.43
N GLY A 214 2.93 27.65 -14.41
CA GLY A 214 2.81 26.19 -14.52
C GLY A 214 1.65 25.67 -15.38
N VAL A 215 0.77 26.54 -15.88
CA VAL A 215 -0.36 26.15 -16.74
C VAL A 215 -0.33 26.92 -18.06
N ARG A 216 -0.10 26.23 -19.19
CA ARG A 216 -0.35 26.79 -20.53
C ARG A 216 -1.86 26.84 -20.78
N VAL A 217 -2.34 27.89 -21.42
CA VAL A 217 -3.76 28.08 -21.72
C VAL A 217 -3.91 28.32 -23.21
N LEU A 218 -4.69 27.47 -23.87
CA LEU A 218 -4.87 27.46 -25.32
C LEU A 218 -6.34 27.66 -25.67
N PHE A 219 -6.58 28.41 -26.74
CA PHE A 219 -7.89 28.54 -27.35
C PHE A 219 -7.84 27.96 -28.76
N SER A 220 -8.86 27.17 -29.14
CA SER A 220 -8.95 26.67 -30.51
C SER A 220 -9.17 27.81 -31.51
N LYS A 221 -8.68 27.64 -32.74
CA LYS A 221 -8.86 28.62 -33.80
C LYS A 221 -10.29 28.58 -34.34
N PRO A 222 -10.84 29.69 -34.87
CA PRO A 222 -12.14 29.67 -35.53
C PRO A 222 -12.19 28.58 -36.62
N GLY A 223 -13.20 27.70 -36.53
CA GLY A 223 -13.33 26.53 -37.41
C GLY A 223 -12.62 25.25 -36.94
N VAL A 224 -11.95 25.27 -35.79
CA VAL A 224 -11.34 24.08 -35.14
C VAL A 224 -11.95 23.91 -33.75
N THR A 225 -12.43 22.71 -33.43
CA THR A 225 -12.97 22.40 -32.08
C THR A 225 -11.85 22.25 -31.06
N ALA A 226 -12.19 22.38 -29.77
CA ALA A 226 -11.26 22.02 -28.70
C ALA A 226 -10.78 20.55 -28.82
N ASP A 227 -11.66 19.64 -29.26
CA ASP A 227 -11.40 18.20 -29.41
C ASP A 227 -10.28 17.89 -30.41
N GLU A 228 -10.31 18.52 -31.59
CA GLU A 228 -9.28 18.29 -32.61
C GLU A 228 -7.98 19.01 -32.26
N LEU A 229 -8.02 20.15 -31.53
CA LEU A 229 -6.82 20.74 -30.95
C LEU A 229 -6.20 19.81 -29.88
N ILE A 230 -7.01 19.20 -29.01
CA ILE A 230 -6.54 18.19 -28.04
C ILE A 230 -5.90 16.99 -28.75
N ARG A 231 -6.51 16.51 -29.84
CA ARG A 231 -5.93 15.44 -30.69
C ARG A 231 -4.63 15.88 -31.36
N GLN A 232 -4.51 17.12 -31.81
CA GLN A 232 -3.28 17.66 -32.40
C GLN A 232 -2.16 17.76 -31.35
N LEU A 233 -2.46 18.25 -30.14
CA LEU A 233 -1.52 18.27 -29.00
C LEU A 233 -1.00 16.86 -28.71
N VAL A 234 -1.88 15.88 -28.58
CA VAL A 234 -1.49 14.47 -28.31
C VAL A 234 -0.68 13.85 -29.45
N ARG A 235 -0.99 14.15 -30.73
CA ARG A 235 -0.24 13.64 -31.89
C ARG A 235 1.12 14.33 -32.09
N ALA A 236 1.24 15.59 -31.67
CA ALA A 236 2.52 16.30 -31.68
C ALA A 236 3.42 15.75 -30.57
N GLU A 237 2.85 15.59 -29.37
CA GLU A 237 3.50 14.89 -28.26
C GLU A 237 4.01 13.51 -28.72
N PRO A 238 5.10 13.02 -28.11
CA PRO A 238 5.87 11.92 -28.67
C PRO A 238 5.22 10.55 -28.51
N PRO A 239 5.79 9.51 -29.16
CA PRO A 239 5.46 8.11 -28.93
C PRO A 239 5.89 7.60 -27.53
N GLY A 240 5.43 8.27 -26.47
CA GLY A 240 5.49 7.71 -25.14
C GLY A 240 5.36 8.65 -23.95
N ARG A 241 5.91 9.88 -24.00
CA ARG A 241 5.81 10.86 -22.88
C ARG A 241 4.46 10.72 -22.16
N PRO A 242 4.41 10.67 -20.82
CA PRO A 242 3.15 10.42 -20.11
C PRO A 242 2.11 11.54 -20.29
N VAL A 243 1.39 11.53 -21.42
CA VAL A 243 0.28 12.43 -21.72
C VAL A 243 -0.99 11.87 -21.10
N VAL A 244 -1.66 12.72 -20.32
CA VAL A 244 -2.95 12.46 -19.69
C VAL A 244 -3.95 13.47 -20.25
N VAL A 245 -5.07 13.00 -20.79
CA VAL A 245 -6.12 13.86 -21.35
C VAL A 245 -7.35 13.78 -20.47
N VAL A 246 -7.75 14.91 -19.90
CA VAL A 246 -8.96 15.01 -19.07
C VAL A 246 -10.11 15.56 -19.91
N SER A 247 -11.13 14.74 -20.14
CA SER A 247 -12.41 15.16 -20.74
C SER A 247 -13.56 14.24 -20.26
N THR A 248 -14.79 14.58 -20.62
CA THR A 248 -15.96 13.69 -20.54
C THR A 248 -16.36 13.10 -21.89
N ASP A 249 -15.81 13.62 -23.00
CA ASP A 249 -16.19 13.17 -24.33
C ASP A 249 -15.52 11.84 -24.72
N ARG A 250 -16.31 10.91 -25.26
CA ARG A 250 -15.85 9.56 -25.65
C ARG A 250 -15.13 9.56 -26.99
N GLU A 251 -15.50 10.42 -27.93
CA GLU A 251 -14.80 10.56 -29.20
C GLU A 251 -13.40 11.17 -28.98
N VAL A 252 -13.29 12.14 -28.06
CA VAL A 252 -11.99 12.63 -27.58
C VAL A 252 -11.20 11.47 -26.97
N ALA A 253 -11.77 10.76 -25.98
CA ALA A 253 -11.10 9.67 -25.28
C ALA A 253 -10.56 8.57 -26.22
N ASP A 254 -11.39 8.10 -27.15
CA ASP A 254 -10.99 7.12 -28.16
C ASP A 254 -9.93 7.67 -29.12
N GLY A 255 -10.04 8.94 -29.53
CA GLY A 255 -9.12 9.59 -30.44
C GLY A 255 -7.72 9.77 -29.84
N VAL A 256 -7.64 10.15 -28.56
CA VAL A 256 -6.35 10.35 -27.86
C VAL A 256 -5.73 9.05 -27.37
N ALA A 257 -6.55 8.05 -27.02
CA ALA A 257 -6.06 6.69 -26.71
C ALA A 257 -5.39 6.04 -27.93
N LYS A 258 -5.98 6.19 -29.13
CA LYS A 258 -5.37 5.75 -30.40
C LYS A 258 -4.06 6.46 -30.73
N ALA A 259 -3.87 7.67 -30.20
CA ALA A 259 -2.64 8.46 -30.34
C ALA A 259 -1.64 8.28 -29.16
N GLY A 260 -1.93 7.39 -28.20
CA GLY A 260 -1.00 6.99 -27.14
C GLY A 260 -1.16 7.69 -25.78
N ALA A 261 -2.04 8.69 -25.67
CA ALA A 261 -2.34 9.33 -24.39
C ALA A 261 -3.30 8.50 -23.52
N ARG A 262 -3.36 8.83 -22.23
CA ARG A 262 -4.24 8.21 -21.24
C ARG A 262 -5.48 9.08 -21.04
N PRO A 263 -6.67 8.71 -21.54
CA PRO A 263 -7.90 9.42 -21.21
C PRO A 263 -8.25 9.24 -19.72
N VAL A 264 -8.74 10.31 -19.09
CA VAL A 264 -9.14 10.37 -17.68
C VAL A 264 -10.44 11.17 -17.58
N ALA A 265 -11.44 10.64 -16.88
CA ALA A 265 -12.73 11.33 -16.71
C ALA A 265 -12.58 12.64 -15.92
N SER A 266 -13.21 13.73 -16.38
CA SER A 266 -13.24 15.04 -15.69
C SER A 266 -13.59 14.97 -14.20
N ALA A 267 -14.43 14.02 -13.80
CA ALA A 267 -14.80 13.78 -12.40
C ALA A 267 -13.61 13.42 -11.50
N LEU A 268 -12.54 12.79 -12.03
CA LEU A 268 -11.34 12.47 -11.26
C LEU A 268 -10.48 13.71 -11.02
N LEU A 269 -10.28 14.55 -12.04
CA LEU A 269 -9.60 15.84 -11.88
C LEU A 269 -10.35 16.72 -10.88
N LEU A 270 -11.68 16.84 -11.01
CA LEU A 270 -12.50 17.63 -10.08
C LEU A 270 -12.41 17.13 -8.64
N LYS A 271 -12.44 15.80 -8.42
CA LYS A 271 -12.20 15.19 -7.09
C LYS A 271 -10.80 15.48 -6.56
N ARG A 272 -9.76 15.51 -7.42
CA ARG A 272 -8.39 15.79 -7.02
C ARG A 272 -8.14 17.26 -6.71
N LEU A 273 -8.74 18.17 -7.49
CA LEU A 273 -8.69 19.61 -7.24
C LEU A 273 -9.41 19.96 -5.92
N ALA A 274 -10.55 19.35 -5.63
CA ALA A 274 -11.31 19.57 -4.39
C ALA A 274 -10.64 19.06 -3.09
N ARG A 275 -9.44 18.43 -3.18
CA ARG A 275 -8.61 18.04 -2.04
C ARG A 275 -7.49 19.05 -1.72
N THR A 276 -7.49 20.20 -2.39
CA THR A 276 -6.37 21.16 -2.44
C THR A 276 -6.80 22.56 -2.02
#